data_AF-A0A2P4S4B5-F1
#
_entry.id   AF-A0A2P4S4B5-F1
#
_cell.length_a   1.000
_cell.length_b   1.000
_cell.length_c   1.000
_cell.angle_alpha   90.00
_cell.angle_beta   90.00
_cell.angle_gamma   90.00
#
_symmetry.space_group_name_H-M   'P 1'
#
loop_
_entity.id
_entity.type
_entity.pdbx_description
1 polymer ?
#
loop_
_entity_poly.entity_id
_entity_poly.type
_entity_poly.pdbx_seq_one_letter_code
_entity_poly.pdbx_strand_id
1 'polypeptide(L)'
;CPPAPHSPQICHTLTEKLVAMTMGSGARVKSPSSLGDIIVVAKRISPRVDDVVRSMYPPLDPKLLDARAAALLLSVSHLVLVARSACPQPGDRDWVDRSLAAAERHMDALRHAAMAAETDRSAAAAEPFRQEQSAI
;
A
#
# COMPACT_ATOMS: atom_id res chain seq x y z
N CYS A 1 -3.55 -22.86 -12.01
CA CYS A 1 -3.35 -21.57 -11.31
C CYS A 1 -2.86 -20.52 -12.28
N PRO A 2 -3.57 -19.40 -12.51
CA PRO A 2 -2.95 -18.25 -13.14
C PRO A 2 -2.33 -17.33 -12.07
N PRO A 3 -1.18 -16.68 -12.35
CA PRO A 3 -0.60 -15.68 -11.47
C PRO A 3 -1.36 -14.35 -11.62
N ALA A 4 -1.62 -13.65 -10.51
CA ALA A 4 -2.22 -12.33 -10.51
C ALA A 4 -1.13 -11.24 -10.67
N PRO A 5 -1.14 -10.41 -11.73
CA PRO A 5 -0.24 -9.27 -11.86
C PRO A 5 -1.05 -7.98 -11.93
N HIS A 6 -1.64 -7.54 -10.82
CA HIS A 6 -2.47 -6.32 -10.80
C HIS A 6 -1.91 -5.19 -9.94
N SER A 7 -0.90 -5.43 -9.09
CA SER A 7 -0.36 -4.40 -8.21
C SER A 7 0.60 -3.38 -8.87
N PRO A 8 1.52 -3.73 -9.80
CA PRO A 8 2.46 -2.75 -10.35
C PRO A 8 1.80 -1.79 -11.36
N GLN A 9 0.76 -2.24 -12.06
CA GLN A 9 0.01 -1.41 -13.02
C GLN A 9 -0.71 -0.25 -12.32
N ILE A 10 -1.24 -0.47 -11.11
CA ILE A 10 -1.95 0.57 -10.36
C ILE A 10 -0.99 1.69 -9.94
N CYS A 11 0.19 1.35 -9.41
CA CYS A 11 1.18 2.36 -9.01
C CYS A 11 1.68 3.16 -10.22
N HIS A 12 1.88 2.49 -11.36
CA HIS A 12 2.27 3.14 -12.61
C HIS A 12 1.18 4.10 -13.11
N THR A 13 -0.07 3.65 -13.22
CA THR A 13 -1.21 4.47 -13.64
C THR A 13 -1.48 5.65 -12.69
N LEU A 14 -1.37 5.43 -11.37
CA LEU A 14 -1.51 6.51 -10.39
C LEU A 14 -0.41 7.56 -10.55
N THR A 15 0.83 7.12 -10.81
CA THR A 15 1.97 8.02 -11.02
C THR A 15 1.80 8.81 -12.32
N GLU A 16 1.45 8.16 -13.43
CA GLU A 16 1.21 8.83 -14.72
C GLU A 16 0.09 9.88 -14.61
N LYS A 17 -1.02 9.54 -13.95
CA LYS A 17 -2.13 10.48 -13.75
C LYS A 17 -1.74 11.65 -12.85
N LEU A 18 -0.95 11.41 -11.81
CA LEU A 18 -0.47 12.45 -10.90
C LEU A 18 0.46 13.44 -11.62
N VAL A 19 1.38 12.92 -12.45
CA VAL A 19 2.27 13.74 -13.29
C VAL A 19 1.47 14.55 -14.31
N ALA A 20 0.48 13.92 -14.97
CA ALA A 20 -0.40 14.61 -15.92
C ALA A 20 -1.22 15.73 -15.25
N MET A 21 -1.76 15.51 -14.05
CA MET A 21 -2.45 16.57 -13.28
C MET A 21 -1.52 17.71 -12.88
N THR A 22 -0.26 17.41 -12.55
CA THR A 22 0.73 18.42 -12.13
C THR A 22 1.25 19.25 -13.30
N MET A 23 1.39 18.65 -14.48
CA MET A 23 1.91 19.30 -15.69
C MET A 23 0.83 19.97 -16.55
N GLY A 24 -0.40 19.44 -16.56
CA GLY A 24 -1.53 19.99 -17.33
C GLY A 24 -2.27 21.13 -16.63
N SER A 25 -2.07 21.31 -15.32
CA SER A 25 -2.72 22.38 -14.55
C SER A 25 -1.78 23.58 -14.40
N GLY A 26 -1.66 24.39 -15.45
CA GLY A 26 -1.15 25.77 -15.35
C GLY A 26 -2.05 26.71 -14.53
N ALA A 27 -3.04 26.18 -13.81
CA ALA A 27 -4.09 26.92 -13.12
C ALA A 27 -3.96 26.77 -11.60
N ARG A 28 -3.31 27.77 -10.99
CA ARG A 28 -3.61 28.28 -9.64
C ARG A 28 -3.42 27.31 -8.48
N VAL A 29 -2.19 26.81 -8.28
CA VAL A 29 -1.76 26.38 -6.95
C VAL A 29 -1.82 27.60 -6.02
N LYS A 30 -2.46 27.48 -4.84
CA LYS A 30 -2.68 28.59 -3.90
C LYS A 30 -1.40 29.32 -3.48
N SER A 31 -0.25 28.66 -3.54
CA SER A 31 1.08 29.23 -3.24
C SER A 31 2.21 28.24 -3.58
N PRO A 32 3.44 28.72 -3.89
CA PRO A 32 4.62 27.85 -4.03
C PRO A 32 4.88 26.99 -2.78
N SER A 33 4.50 27.46 -1.59
CA SER A 33 4.59 26.72 -0.32
C SER A 33 3.73 25.46 -0.32
N SER A 34 2.47 25.54 -0.77
CA SER A 34 1.57 24.38 -0.87
C SER A 34 2.04 23.34 -1.90
N LEU A 35 2.77 23.78 -2.94
CA LEU A 35 3.44 22.89 -3.88
C LEU A 35 4.63 22.16 -3.22
N GLY A 36 5.39 22.87 -2.38
CA GLY A 36 6.46 22.29 -1.57
C GLY A 36 5.97 21.16 -0.65
N ASP A 37 4.84 21.36 0.04
CA ASP A 37 4.24 20.35 0.92
C ASP A 37 3.82 19.09 0.13
N ILE A 38 3.20 19.27 -1.04
CA ILE A 38 2.86 18.14 -1.94
C ILE A 38 4.13 17.37 -2.34
N ILE A 39 5.19 18.07 -2.74
CA ILE A 39 6.46 17.45 -3.16
C ILE A 39 7.08 16.65 -2.01
N VAL A 40 7.12 17.21 -0.80
CA VAL A 40 7.69 16.55 0.39
C VAL A 40 6.93 15.27 0.73
N VAL A 41 5.59 15.30 0.67
CA VAL A 41 4.78 14.10 0.94
C VAL A 41 4.91 13.07 -0.19
N ALA A 42 4.91 13.51 -1.45
CA ALA A 42 5.05 12.62 -2.60
C ALA A 42 6.40 11.86 -2.60
N LYS A 43 7.49 12.51 -2.17
CA LYS A 43 8.82 11.87 -2.04
C LYS A 43 8.84 10.68 -1.08
N ARG A 44 7.88 10.59 -0.14
CA ARG A 44 7.78 9.49 0.81
C ARG A 44 7.09 8.26 0.22
N ILE A 45 6.46 8.36 -0.95
CA ILE A 45 5.74 7.25 -1.56
C ILE A 45 6.72 6.20 -2.10
N SER A 46 7.71 6.60 -2.91
CA SER A 46 8.63 5.64 -3.54
C SER A 46 9.35 4.74 -2.52
N PRO A 47 9.97 5.28 -1.43
CA PRO A 47 10.61 4.43 -0.43
C PRO A 47 9.66 3.43 0.24
N ARG A 48 8.37 3.80 0.39
CA ARG A 48 7.38 2.90 0.99
C ARG A 48 6.91 1.81 0.03
N VAL A 49 6.80 2.11 -1.26
CA VAL A 49 6.58 1.09 -2.29
C VAL A 49 7.76 0.11 -2.30
N ASP A 50 8.98 0.62 -2.24
CA ASP A 50 10.19 -0.21 -2.20
C ASP A 50 10.20 -1.13 -0.97
N ASP A 51 9.77 -0.63 0.20
CA ASP A 51 9.65 -1.44 1.40
C ASP A 51 8.63 -2.57 1.25
N VAL A 52 7.45 -2.28 0.69
CA VAL A 52 6.40 -3.29 0.42
C VAL A 52 6.93 -4.36 -0.54
N VAL A 53 7.52 -3.95 -1.66
CA VAL A 53 8.11 -4.86 -2.65
C VAL A 53 9.20 -5.72 -2.01
N ARG A 54 10.07 -5.12 -1.19
CA ARG A 54 11.12 -5.85 -0.48
C ARG A 54 10.56 -6.90 0.49
N SER A 55 9.42 -6.65 1.15
CA SER A 55 8.76 -7.63 2.04
C SER A 55 8.06 -8.77 1.29
N MET A 56 7.87 -8.65 -0.03
CA MET A 56 7.30 -9.74 -0.83
C MET A 56 8.34 -10.79 -1.24
N TYR A 57 9.63 -10.54 -1.02
CA TYR A 57 10.69 -11.51 -1.32
C TYR A 57 10.96 -12.43 -0.13
N PRO A 58 11.25 -13.73 -0.37
CA PRO A 58 11.55 -14.68 0.70
C PRO A 58 12.76 -14.30 1.59
N PRO A 59 12.73 -14.66 2.89
CA PRO A 59 11.58 -15.21 3.61
C PRO A 59 10.48 -14.14 3.79
N LEU A 60 9.28 -14.44 3.29
CA LEU A 60 8.15 -13.52 3.32
C LEU A 60 7.55 -13.55 4.72
N ASP A 61 7.51 -12.39 5.38
CA ASP A 61 6.81 -12.20 6.65
C ASP A 61 5.48 -11.45 6.38
N PRO A 62 4.32 -12.13 6.48
CA PRO A 62 3.02 -11.53 6.24
C PRO A 62 2.71 -10.34 7.14
N LYS A 63 3.20 -10.33 8.39
CA LYS A 63 3.01 -9.21 9.32
C LYS A 63 3.81 -7.98 8.90
N LEU A 64 5.06 -8.21 8.46
CA LEU A 64 5.91 -7.15 7.94
C LEU A 64 5.34 -6.57 6.65
N LEU A 65 4.80 -7.41 5.78
CA LEU A 65 4.14 -6.98 4.55
C LEU A 65 2.88 -6.15 4.85
N ASP A 66 2.03 -6.60 5.77
CA ASP A 66 0.84 -5.86 6.22
C ASP A 66 1.22 -4.49 6.81
N ALA A 67 2.20 -4.45 7.73
CA ALA A 67 2.66 -3.20 8.33
C ALA A 67 3.22 -2.20 7.30
N ARG A 68 4.00 -2.68 6.33
CA ARG A 68 4.57 -1.85 5.26
C ARG A 68 3.50 -1.36 4.28
N ALA A 69 2.53 -2.21 3.94
CA ALA A 69 1.41 -1.85 3.08
C ALA A 69 0.49 -0.81 3.76
N ALA A 70 0.24 -0.95 5.07
CA ALA A 70 -0.50 0.03 5.86
C ALA A 70 0.20 1.40 5.88
N ALA A 71 1.52 1.41 6.05
CA ALA A 71 2.31 2.63 6.06
C ALA A 71 2.31 3.34 4.68
N LEU A 72 2.33 2.56 3.59
CA LEU A 72 2.16 3.07 2.23
C LEU A 72 0.78 3.70 2.05
N LEU A 73 -0.29 2.99 2.42
CA LEU A 73 -1.67 3.48 2.33
C LEU A 73 -1.83 4.81 3.07
N LEU A 74 -1.35 4.90 4.32
CA LEU A 74 -1.41 6.13 5.11
C LEU A 74 -0.71 7.31 4.42
N SER A 75 0.41 7.05 3.75
CA SER A 75 1.17 8.09 3.05
C SER A 75 0.47 8.55 1.77
N VAL A 76 -0.20 7.64 1.06
CA VAL A 76 -1.04 7.97 -0.09
C VAL A 76 -2.26 8.78 0.35
N SER A 77 -2.94 8.37 1.43
CA SER A 77 -4.06 9.13 2.02
C SER A 77 -3.64 10.54 2.42
N HIS A 78 -2.47 10.67 3.05
CA HIS A 78 -1.92 11.97 3.42
C HIS A 78 -1.61 12.85 2.19
N LEU A 79 -1.04 12.27 1.13
CA LEU A 79 -0.80 12.98 -0.13
C LEU A 79 -2.11 13.51 -0.74
N VAL A 80 -3.16 12.68 -0.76
CA VAL A 80 -4.50 13.08 -1.22
C VAL A 80 -5.02 14.24 -0.40
N LEU A 81 -4.94 14.19 0.94
CA LEU A 81 -5.39 15.28 1.81
C LEU A 81 -4.64 16.60 1.55
N VAL A 82 -3.31 16.54 1.46
CA VAL A 82 -2.47 17.72 1.19
C VAL A 82 -2.79 18.30 -0.19
N ALA A 83 -2.86 17.46 -1.22
CA ALA A 83 -3.24 17.90 -2.57
C ALA A 83 -4.64 18.53 -2.59
N ARG A 84 -5.60 17.94 -1.86
CA ARG A 84 -6.97 18.46 -1.78
C ARG A 84 -7.05 19.83 -1.12
N SER A 85 -6.25 20.07 -0.08
CA SER A 85 -6.18 21.36 0.63
C SER A 85 -5.53 22.47 -0.22
N ALA A 86 -4.49 22.11 -0.99
CA ALA A 86 -3.73 22.99 -1.85
C ALA A 86 -4.50 23.41 -3.12
N CYS A 87 -5.35 22.51 -3.64
CA CYS A 87 -6.09 22.73 -4.88
C CYS A 87 -7.57 22.28 -4.74
N PRO A 88 -8.51 23.20 -4.46
CA PRO A 88 -9.94 22.92 -4.47
C PRO A 88 -10.45 22.94 -5.93
N GLN A 89 -9.98 21.99 -6.76
CA GLN A 89 -10.58 21.75 -8.07
C GLN A 89 -11.74 20.76 -7.92
N PRO A 90 -12.95 21.11 -8.41
CA PRO A 90 -14.15 20.28 -8.26
C PRO A 90 -14.32 19.16 -9.31
N GLY A 91 -13.32 18.90 -10.15
CA GLY A 91 -13.39 17.86 -11.20
C GLY A 91 -12.99 16.46 -10.72
N ASP A 92 -13.78 15.45 -11.13
CA ASP A 92 -13.65 13.97 -10.93
C ASP A 92 -12.62 13.57 -9.86
N ARG A 93 -12.97 13.79 -8.59
CA ARG A 93 -12.23 13.24 -7.45
C ARG A 93 -12.71 11.84 -7.07
N ASP A 94 -13.80 11.39 -7.67
CA ASP A 94 -14.44 10.12 -7.34
C ASP A 94 -13.52 8.94 -7.68
N TRP A 95 -12.69 9.06 -8.72
CA TRP A 95 -11.69 8.04 -9.01
C TRP A 95 -10.65 7.92 -7.89
N VAL A 96 -10.27 9.01 -7.22
CA VAL A 96 -9.31 8.98 -6.10
C VAL A 96 -9.93 8.25 -4.92
N ASP A 97 -11.16 8.60 -4.55
CA ASP A 97 -11.86 7.97 -3.44
C ASP A 97 -12.14 6.49 -3.73
N ARG A 98 -12.53 6.14 -4.97
CA ARG A 98 -12.68 4.73 -5.40
C ARG A 98 -11.36 3.97 -5.34
N SER A 99 -10.26 4.56 -5.80
CA SER A 99 -8.94 3.95 -5.74
C SER A 99 -8.48 3.75 -4.29
N LEU A 100 -8.74 4.71 -3.40
CA LEU A 100 -8.40 4.58 -1.99
C LEU A 100 -9.22 3.49 -1.29
N ALA A 101 -10.54 3.47 -1.52
CA ALA A 101 -11.43 2.43 -1.02
C ALA A 101 -11.06 1.03 -1.56
N ALA A 102 -10.57 0.94 -2.79
CA ALA A 102 -10.05 -0.32 -3.31
C ALA A 102 -8.76 -0.77 -2.61
N ALA A 103 -7.85 0.16 -2.31
CA ALA A 103 -6.63 -0.14 -1.57
C ALA A 103 -6.93 -0.58 -0.12
N GLU A 104 -7.89 0.05 0.55
CA GLU A 104 -8.36 -0.36 1.88
C GLU A 104 -8.90 -1.81 1.87
N ARG A 105 -9.69 -2.19 0.88
CA ARG A 105 -10.15 -3.59 0.74
C ARG A 105 -9.01 -4.59 0.53
N HIS A 106 -7.95 -4.19 -0.18
CA HIS A 106 -6.77 -5.04 -0.32
C HIS A 106 -5.99 -5.17 1.01
N MET A 107 -5.99 -4.13 1.85
CA MET A 107 -5.43 -4.21 3.19
C MET A 107 -6.18 -5.20 4.07
N ASP A 108 -7.50 -5.27 3.99
CA ASP A 108 -8.28 -6.28 4.74
C ASP A 108 -7.88 -7.70 4.35
N ALA A 109 -7.67 -7.94 3.05
CA ALA A 109 -7.21 -9.24 2.55
C ALA A 109 -5.79 -9.58 3.05
N LEU A 110 -4.87 -8.60 3.05
CA LEU A 110 -3.52 -8.78 3.59
C LEU A 110 -3.55 -9.09 5.09
N ARG A 111 -4.39 -8.37 5.83
CA ARG A 111 -4.55 -8.59 7.27
C ARG A 111 -5.10 -9.98 7.58
N HIS A 112 -6.10 -10.44 6.83
CA HIS A 112 -6.61 -11.81 6.97
C HIS A 112 -5.53 -12.85 6.67
N ALA A 113 -4.75 -12.66 5.59
CA ALA A 113 -3.64 -13.55 5.26
C ALA A 113 -2.56 -13.57 6.36
N ALA A 114 -2.25 -12.40 6.94
CA ALA A 114 -1.28 -12.30 8.03
C ALA A 114 -1.73 -13.04 9.29
N MET A 115 -3.02 -12.95 9.65
CA MET A 115 -3.60 -13.69 10.78
C MET A 115 -3.61 -15.21 10.52
N ALA A 116 -3.94 -15.64 9.30
CA ALA A 116 -3.94 -17.06 8.93
C ALA A 116 -2.54 -17.68 9.01
N ALA A 117 -1.50 -16.94 8.59
CA ALA A 117 -0.12 -17.40 8.65
C ALA A 117 0.40 -17.60 10.10
N GLU A 118 -0.14 -16.86 11.06
CA GLU A 118 0.21 -17.04 12.48
C GLU A 118 -0.44 -18.30 13.08
N THR A 119 -1.67 -18.59 12.69
CA THR A 119 -2.36 -19.83 13.07
C THR A 119 -1.60 -21.05 12.55
N ASP A 120 -1.16 -21.02 11.29
CA ASP A 120 -0.39 -22.10 10.67
C ASP A 120 0.98 -22.31 11.34
N ARG A 121 1.69 -21.21 11.64
CA ARG A 121 2.95 -21.24 12.39
C ARG A 121 2.79 -21.79 13.81
N SER A 122 1.68 -21.45 14.48
CA SER A 122 1.37 -21.95 15.82
C SER A 122 1.01 -23.44 15.84
N ALA A 123 0.30 -23.92 14.81
CA ALA A 123 0.01 -25.35 14.63
C ALA A 123 1.29 -26.15 14.33
N ALA A 124 2.16 -25.64 13.45
CA ALA A 124 3.45 -26.29 13.14
C ALA A 124 4.39 -26.33 14.35
N ALA A 125 4.34 -25.33 15.24
CA ALA A 125 5.13 -25.32 16.47
C ALA A 125 4.60 -26.28 17.55
N ALA A 126 3.34 -26.71 17.46
CA ALA A 126 2.73 -27.64 18.42
C ALA A 126 3.04 -29.12 18.12
N GLU A 127 3.61 -29.44 16.95
CA GLU A 127 4.00 -30.80 16.54
C GLU A 127 5.52 -31.07 16.67
N PRO A 128 6.10 -31.14 17.89
CA PRO A 128 7.40 -31.82 18.04
C PRO A 128 7.43 -32.94 19.10
N PHE A 129 6.31 -33.61 19.45
CA PHE A 129 6.37 -34.60 20.55
C PHE A 129 5.47 -35.85 20.46
N ARG A 130 5.14 -36.36 19.26
CA ARG A 130 4.29 -37.56 19.15
C ARG A 130 4.87 -38.72 18.33
N GLN A 131 6.19 -38.88 18.35
CA GLN A 131 6.85 -39.99 17.65
C GLN A 131 8.06 -40.54 18.44
N GLU A 132 7.85 -41.01 19.68
CA GLU A 132 8.86 -41.85 20.40
C GLU A 132 8.21 -42.87 21.36
N GLN A 133 6.90 -43.15 21.28
CA GLN A 133 6.28 -44.20 22.11
C GLN A 133 5.52 -45.19 21.24
N SER A 134 6.26 -45.98 20.46
CA SER A 134 5.75 -47.26 19.93
C SER A 134 6.92 -48.21 19.71
N ALA A 135 7.69 -48.44 20.76
CA ALA A 135 8.45 -49.67 20.94
C ALA A 135 8.20 -50.10 22.38
N ILE A 136 7.35 -51.12 22.54
CA ILE A 136 7.42 -52.27 23.46
C ILE A 136 6.23 -53.17 23.11
#